data_AF-A0AAP9ER87-F1
#
_entry.id   AF-A0AAP9ER87-F1
#
_cell.length_a   1.000
_cell.length_b   1.000
_cell.length_c   1.000
_cell.angle_alpha   90.00
_cell.angle_beta   90.00
_cell.angle_gamma   90.00
#
_symmetry.space_group_name_H-M   'P 1'
#
loop_
_entity.id
_entity.type
_entity.pdbx_description
1 polymer ?
#
loop_
_entity_poly.entity_id
_entity_poly.type
_entity_poly.pdbx_seq_one_letter_code
_entity_poly.pdbx_strand_id
1 'polypeptide(L)'
;MNAIMSFPYETLAPVLKEYSHKVEQPLRALHPFYQERLANLAYKTVLEAGVEAPEKLDVCKEILKIFAGFDRETERLLYMSSYLGLEPWQFSDPSLKESRKLWSRKSKKVRRNIRRYLNIPVPEDTVEQEFNSRKVARAESYIVKKTESGKKISAYENAQYRKTIRRAKFNLIAKLIKHSSIDILLYKGFFLTLTMPSEFRKTSYEVAMAEIRDRWKKIMEILQAEGIIVLGVKKIHLHKDETPHIHLSLYCNPIHEGFIRETVWKFFINDEKHGDEAFQEIYDHDGALAYLLRDFCLEDDETFCDIKFIGLKAGFLTFWDHFYKRDYGNSKLSHLSNNRLFKARRFLKDPEDLKNPASILFLLRAFAEPSLNEISKWHINLKHLTLTDEWKTLRIADLQFCIHGRQNIIPKRRRTSFVNPEKRQLSNVFSILIRENQEGAITAIHPLRECVDRRFLRTRAELALCRARPPPKPSDTNDRFRIISGEREVLRRPV
;
A
#
# COMPACT_ATOMS: atom_id res chain seq x y z
N MET A 1 41.42 -16.52 -13.22
CA MET A 1 41.66 -15.58 -12.12
C MET A 1 42.74 -14.62 -12.59
N ASN A 2 42.39 -13.44 -13.10
CA ASN A 2 43.38 -12.43 -13.43
C ASN A 2 43.74 -11.70 -12.13
N ALA A 3 45.02 -11.71 -11.76
CA ALA A 3 45.52 -10.85 -10.69
C ALA A 3 45.17 -9.41 -11.08
N ILE A 4 44.23 -8.80 -10.35
CA ILE A 4 43.97 -7.37 -10.46
C ILE A 4 45.26 -6.71 -9.98
N MET A 5 46.05 -6.16 -10.89
CA MET A 5 47.14 -5.26 -10.53
C MET A 5 46.49 -4.09 -9.77
N SER A 6 46.58 -4.11 -8.46
CA SER A 6 46.12 -3.02 -7.61
C SER A 6 47.21 -1.97 -7.50
N PHE A 7 46.83 -0.70 -7.62
CA PHE A 7 47.70 0.41 -7.24
C PHE A 7 47.40 0.72 -5.77
N PRO A 8 48.32 0.43 -4.82
CA PRO A 8 48.09 0.75 -3.41
C PRO A 8 47.92 2.26 -3.25
N TYR A 9 46.91 2.69 -2.49
CA TYR A 9 46.59 4.11 -2.31
C TYR A 9 47.79 4.89 -1.74
N GLU A 10 48.60 4.25 -0.89
CA GLU A 10 49.82 4.79 -0.29
C GLU A 10 50.82 5.28 -1.35
N THR A 11 50.84 4.65 -2.53
CA THR A 11 51.74 5.02 -3.62
C THR A 11 51.23 6.22 -4.45
N LEU A 12 49.93 6.49 -4.36
CA LEU A 12 49.23 7.59 -5.03
C LEU A 12 49.11 8.82 -4.13
N ALA A 13 49.03 8.64 -2.81
CA ALA A 13 48.83 9.73 -1.84
C ALA A 13 49.85 10.88 -1.97
N PRO A 14 51.16 10.66 -2.18
CA PRO A 14 52.12 11.75 -2.41
C PRO A 14 51.79 12.57 -3.67
N VAL A 15 51.42 11.90 -4.76
CA VAL A 15 51.08 12.53 -6.05
C VAL A 15 49.76 13.29 -5.94
N LEU A 16 48.75 12.71 -5.27
CA LEU A 16 47.49 13.40 -4.96
C LEU A 16 47.71 14.65 -4.12
N LYS A 17 48.61 14.59 -3.13
CA LYS A 17 48.91 15.73 -2.27
C LYS A 17 49.55 16.89 -3.05
N GLU A 18 50.46 16.57 -3.96
CA GLU A 18 51.11 17.56 -4.84
C GLU A 18 50.13 18.16 -5.85
N TYR A 19 49.30 17.33 -6.47
CA TYR A 19 48.38 17.75 -7.52
C TYR A 19 47.10 18.42 -6.99
N SER A 20 46.57 17.99 -5.84
CA SER A 20 45.35 18.54 -5.22
C SER A 20 45.28 18.28 -3.71
N HIS A 21 46.05 19.04 -2.94
CA HIS A 21 46.05 19.00 -1.47
C HIS A 21 44.64 19.14 -0.85
N LYS A 22 43.75 19.92 -1.47
CA LYS A 22 42.40 20.18 -0.93
C LYS A 22 41.51 18.93 -0.91
N VAL A 23 41.70 18.00 -1.85
CA VAL A 23 40.89 16.78 -1.96
C VAL A 23 41.56 15.60 -1.23
N GLU A 24 42.88 15.64 -1.12
CA GLU A 24 43.66 14.59 -0.47
C GLU A 24 43.31 14.43 1.02
N GLN A 25 43.11 15.53 1.75
CA GLN A 25 42.77 15.49 3.17
C GLN A 25 41.40 14.81 3.44
N PRO A 26 40.31 15.15 2.74
CA PRO A 26 39.06 14.38 2.82
C PRO A 26 39.21 12.89 2.46
N LEU A 27 40.01 12.56 1.44
CA LEU A 27 40.25 11.18 1.05
C LEU A 27 40.99 10.38 2.13
N ARG A 28 41.93 11.00 2.87
CA ARG A 28 42.56 10.36 4.03
C ARG A 28 41.58 9.96 5.13
N ALA A 29 40.43 10.63 5.22
CA ALA A 29 39.41 10.32 6.23
C ALA A 29 38.56 9.09 5.87
N LEU A 30 38.62 8.60 4.63
CA LEU A 30 38.02 7.33 4.25
C LEU A 30 38.69 6.17 4.99
N HIS A 31 37.92 5.14 5.31
CA HIS A 31 38.48 3.87 5.75
C HIS A 31 39.45 3.31 4.67
N PRO A 32 40.61 2.73 5.04
CA PRO A 32 41.60 2.20 4.09
C PRO A 32 41.00 1.29 3.01
N PHE A 33 40.09 0.39 3.40
CA PHE A 33 39.32 -0.43 2.45
C PHE A 33 38.67 0.39 1.31
N TYR A 34 38.04 1.52 1.62
CA TYR A 34 37.40 2.36 0.60
C TYR A 34 38.42 3.17 -0.22
N GLN A 35 39.56 3.55 0.37
CA GLN A 35 40.66 4.19 -0.35
C GLN A 35 41.23 3.25 -1.43
N GLU A 36 41.49 2.00 -1.08
CA GLU A 36 41.94 0.97 -2.01
C GLU A 36 40.91 0.69 -3.10
N ARG A 37 39.63 0.57 -2.74
CA ARG A 37 38.55 0.36 -3.73
C ARG A 37 38.43 1.53 -4.70
N LEU A 38 38.59 2.77 -4.22
CA LEU A 38 38.61 3.96 -5.06
C LEU A 38 39.82 3.97 -6.00
N ALA A 39 41.02 3.66 -5.50
CA ALA A 39 42.23 3.57 -6.33
C ALA A 39 42.11 2.50 -7.42
N ASN A 40 41.61 1.32 -7.07
CA ASN A 40 41.39 0.22 -8.02
C ASN A 40 40.33 0.57 -9.07
N LEU A 41 39.24 1.23 -8.68
CA LEU A 41 38.21 1.68 -9.61
C LEU A 41 38.75 2.73 -10.59
N ALA A 42 39.51 3.70 -10.08
CA ALA A 42 40.14 4.73 -10.91
C ALA A 42 41.13 4.11 -11.91
N TYR A 43 42.01 3.22 -11.45
CA TYR A 43 42.95 2.51 -12.30
C TYR A 43 42.26 1.73 -13.41
N LYS A 44 41.23 0.94 -13.05
CA LYS A 44 40.41 0.20 -14.03
C LYS A 44 39.75 1.12 -15.05
N THR A 45 39.21 2.25 -14.60
CA THR A 45 38.54 3.21 -15.49
C THR A 45 39.51 3.83 -16.49
N VAL A 46 40.76 4.10 -16.08
CA VAL A 46 41.81 4.62 -16.97
C VAL A 46 42.27 3.56 -17.98
N LEU A 47 42.41 2.30 -17.55
CA LEU A 47 42.68 1.17 -18.47
C LEU A 47 41.57 1.03 -19.52
N GLU A 48 40.30 1.06 -19.10
CA GLU A 48 39.14 0.94 -19.98
C GLU A 48 39.01 2.12 -20.96
N ALA A 49 39.61 3.27 -20.65
CA ALA A 49 39.69 4.43 -21.53
C ALA A 49 40.80 4.31 -22.60
N GLY A 50 41.54 3.20 -22.64
CA GLY A 50 42.54 2.90 -23.67
C GLY A 50 43.99 3.25 -23.29
N VAL A 51 44.27 3.56 -22.03
CA VAL A 51 45.64 3.77 -21.55
C VAL A 51 46.23 2.42 -21.13
N GLU A 52 47.14 1.85 -21.91
CA GLU A 52 47.67 0.48 -21.67
C GLU A 52 48.47 0.35 -20.37
N ALA A 53 49.14 1.42 -19.92
CA ALA A 53 49.91 1.47 -18.68
C ALA A 53 49.64 2.80 -17.94
N PRO A 54 48.54 2.88 -17.15
CA PRO A 54 48.16 4.12 -16.46
C PRO A 54 49.27 4.61 -15.54
N GLU A 55 49.72 5.84 -15.73
CA GLU A 55 50.64 6.47 -14.81
C GLU A 55 49.92 6.90 -13.52
N LYS A 56 50.68 7.10 -12.44
CA LYS A 56 50.13 7.56 -11.14
C LYS A 56 49.26 8.80 -11.29
N LEU A 57 49.70 9.76 -12.12
CA LEU A 57 48.97 11.01 -12.32
C LEU A 57 47.61 10.79 -12.99
N ASP A 58 47.51 9.86 -13.95
CA ASP A 58 46.25 9.56 -14.64
C ASP A 58 45.24 8.93 -13.68
N VAL A 59 45.71 7.99 -12.85
CA VAL A 59 44.89 7.40 -11.78
C VAL A 59 44.46 8.48 -10.79
N CYS A 60 45.35 9.40 -10.40
CA CYS A 60 45.02 10.51 -9.50
C CYS A 60 43.94 11.43 -10.09
N LYS A 61 44.02 11.76 -11.40
CA LYS A 61 43.00 12.57 -12.08
C LYS A 61 41.64 11.88 -12.07
N GLU A 62 41.60 10.56 -12.32
CA GLU A 62 40.34 9.82 -12.28
C GLU A 62 39.78 9.68 -10.85
N ILE A 63 40.64 9.52 -9.83
CA ILE A 63 40.23 9.59 -8.41
C ILE A 63 39.52 10.92 -8.13
N LEU A 64 40.10 12.04 -8.54
CA LEU A 64 39.50 13.37 -8.32
C LEU A 64 38.16 13.50 -9.03
N LYS A 65 38.02 12.94 -10.24
CA LYS A 65 36.76 12.94 -11.00
C LYS A 65 35.68 12.10 -10.35
N ILE A 66 36.01 10.90 -9.85
CA ILE A 66 35.08 10.07 -9.09
C ILE A 66 34.67 10.79 -7.80
N PHE A 67 35.63 11.35 -7.07
CA PHE A 67 35.40 12.05 -5.81
C PHE A 67 34.55 13.31 -5.98
N ALA A 68 34.72 14.06 -7.08
CA ALA A 68 33.88 15.20 -7.41
C ALA A 68 32.40 14.85 -7.61
N GLY A 69 32.08 13.57 -7.84
CA GLY A 69 30.71 13.07 -7.87
C GLY A 69 30.07 12.89 -6.49
N PHE A 70 30.83 12.95 -5.40
CA PHE A 70 30.30 12.78 -4.05
C PHE A 70 29.47 14.00 -3.66
N ASP A 71 28.28 13.77 -3.12
CA ASP A 71 27.50 14.85 -2.54
C ASP A 71 28.16 15.41 -1.27
N ARG A 72 27.94 16.70 -1.02
CA ARG A 72 28.55 17.43 0.11
C ARG A 72 28.31 16.80 1.47
N GLU A 73 27.16 16.13 1.67
CA GLU A 73 26.85 15.51 2.96
C GLU A 73 27.65 14.21 3.15
N THR A 74 27.81 13.41 2.09
CA THR A 74 28.69 12.25 2.10
C THR A 74 30.14 12.66 2.35
N GLU A 75 30.62 13.70 1.66
CA GLU A 75 31.98 14.24 1.86
C GLU A 75 32.25 14.69 3.30
N ARG A 76 31.29 15.40 3.92
CA ARG A 76 31.39 15.83 5.32
C ARG A 76 31.43 14.67 6.32
N LEU A 77 30.94 13.50 5.94
CA LEU A 77 30.80 12.34 6.82
C LEU A 77 31.83 11.24 6.54
N LEU A 78 32.81 11.44 5.65
CA LEU A 78 33.77 10.39 5.28
C LEU A 78 34.49 9.76 6.47
N TYR A 79 34.86 10.55 7.48
CA TYR A 79 35.48 10.06 8.72
C TYR A 79 34.61 9.06 9.50
N MET A 80 33.28 9.08 9.30
CA MET A 80 32.36 8.11 9.91
C MET A 80 32.30 6.78 9.15
N SER A 81 32.95 6.66 7.99
CA SER A 81 32.99 5.40 7.22
C SER A 81 33.65 4.26 8.03
N SER A 82 34.67 4.60 8.82
CA SER A 82 35.40 3.70 9.72
C SER A 82 34.69 3.38 11.04
N TYR A 83 33.54 3.99 11.32
CA TYR A 83 32.84 3.75 12.58
C TYR A 83 32.17 2.37 12.60
N LEU A 84 32.68 1.46 13.44
CA LEU A 84 32.20 0.08 13.60
C LEU A 84 31.17 -0.12 14.73
N GLY A 85 30.78 0.98 15.40
CA GLY A 85 29.99 0.91 16.63
C GLY A 85 30.85 0.93 17.89
N LEU A 86 30.21 1.14 19.05
CA LEU A 86 30.86 0.94 20.34
C LEU A 86 31.08 -0.53 20.66
N GLU A 87 32.15 -0.82 21.40
CA GLU A 87 32.44 -2.11 21.98
C GLU A 87 31.47 -2.46 23.12
N PRO A 88 31.25 -3.76 23.43
CA PRO A 88 30.27 -4.19 24.43
C PRO A 88 30.43 -3.54 25.82
N TRP A 89 31.66 -3.28 26.27
CA TRP A 89 31.92 -2.67 27.59
C TRP A 89 31.62 -1.17 27.64
N GLN A 90 31.53 -0.48 26.51
CA GLN A 90 31.22 0.96 26.41
C GLN A 90 29.71 1.24 26.50
N PHE A 91 28.88 0.22 26.73
CA PHE A 91 27.41 0.34 26.76
C PHE A 91 26.82 0.78 28.10
N SER A 92 27.60 0.72 29.18
CA SER A 92 27.16 1.08 30.54
C SER A 92 26.92 2.58 30.72
N ASP A 93 27.46 3.43 29.85
CA ASP A 93 27.29 4.89 29.92
C ASP A 93 25.94 5.34 29.29
N PRO A 94 24.99 5.86 30.09
CA PRO A 94 23.71 6.35 29.60
C PRO A 94 23.84 7.63 28.76
N SER A 95 24.86 8.46 29.01
CA SER A 95 25.09 9.75 28.34
C SER A 95 25.36 9.59 26.84
N LEU A 96 25.86 8.42 26.43
CA LEU A 96 26.17 8.11 25.04
C LEU A 96 24.97 7.56 24.26
N LYS A 97 23.77 7.41 24.85
CA LYS A 97 22.63 6.71 24.21
C LYS A 97 22.11 7.38 22.94
N GLU A 98 21.94 8.70 22.94
CA GLU A 98 21.44 9.44 21.77
C GLU A 98 22.52 9.59 20.70
N SER A 99 23.76 9.90 21.11
CA SER A 99 24.94 9.97 20.25
C SER A 99 25.20 8.64 19.52
N ARG A 100 25.03 7.49 20.18
CA ARG A 100 25.18 6.13 19.60
C ARG A 100 24.27 5.88 18.40
N LYS A 101 22.97 6.15 18.55
CA LYS A 101 21.98 5.92 17.48
C LYS A 101 22.25 6.84 16.30
N LEU A 102 22.58 8.10 16.58
CA LEU A 102 22.90 9.08 15.56
C LEU A 102 24.14 8.67 14.76
N TRP A 103 25.23 8.27 15.43
CA TRP A 103 26.48 7.87 14.77
C TRP A 103 26.30 6.60 13.95
N SER A 104 25.62 5.59 14.49
CA SER A 104 25.33 4.35 13.74
C SER A 104 24.51 4.62 12.48
N ARG A 105 23.58 5.60 12.52
CA ARG A 105 22.81 6.02 11.34
C ARG A 105 23.68 6.75 10.32
N LYS A 106 24.50 7.71 10.78
CA LYS A 106 25.42 8.47 9.93
C LYS A 106 26.47 7.57 9.27
N SER A 107 27.05 6.63 10.02
CA SER A 107 28.04 5.68 9.50
C SER A 107 27.45 4.74 8.45
N LYS A 108 26.26 4.17 8.69
CA LYS A 108 25.57 3.33 7.69
C LYS A 108 25.23 4.13 6.44
N LYS A 109 24.75 5.37 6.60
CA LYS A 109 24.44 6.27 5.49
C LYS A 109 25.67 6.55 4.63
N VAL A 110 26.78 6.99 5.25
CA VAL A 110 27.98 7.34 4.48
C VAL A 110 28.58 6.11 3.78
N ARG A 111 28.64 4.95 4.46
CA ARG A 111 29.13 3.70 3.82
C ARG A 111 28.27 3.28 2.63
N ARG A 112 26.94 3.38 2.73
CA ARG A 112 26.02 3.13 1.61
C ARG A 112 26.32 4.06 0.43
N ASN A 113 26.46 5.36 0.68
CA ASN A 113 26.74 6.30 -0.40
C ASN A 113 28.13 6.06 -1.02
N ILE A 114 29.15 5.76 -0.21
CA ILE A 114 30.47 5.36 -0.70
C ILE A 114 30.35 4.11 -1.59
N ARG A 115 29.66 3.05 -1.14
CA ARG A 115 29.44 1.84 -1.94
C ARG A 115 28.77 2.15 -3.28
N ARG A 116 27.76 3.02 -3.31
CA ARG A 116 27.09 3.46 -4.55
C ARG A 116 28.04 4.18 -5.48
N TYR A 117 28.81 5.16 -4.98
CA TYR A 117 29.77 5.91 -5.80
C TYR A 117 30.92 5.03 -6.32
N LEU A 118 31.36 4.05 -5.52
CA LEU A 118 32.45 3.14 -5.85
C LEU A 118 31.99 1.82 -6.51
N ASN A 119 30.67 1.66 -6.72
CA ASN A 119 30.05 0.43 -7.23
C ASN A 119 30.50 -0.85 -6.48
N ILE A 120 30.54 -0.79 -5.15
CA ILE A 120 30.91 -1.91 -4.28
C ILE A 120 29.63 -2.68 -3.89
N PRO A 121 29.49 -3.96 -4.27
CA PRO A 121 28.38 -4.78 -3.82
C PRO A 121 28.36 -4.94 -2.30
N VAL A 122 27.17 -4.98 -1.69
CA VAL A 122 27.02 -5.11 -0.22
C VAL A 122 27.79 -6.30 0.38
N PRO A 123 27.81 -7.51 -0.24
CA PRO A 123 28.58 -8.65 0.30
C PRO A 123 30.10 -8.43 0.26
N GLU A 124 30.59 -7.53 -0.60
CA GLU A 124 32.03 -7.25 -0.74
C GLU A 124 32.52 -6.15 0.22
N ASP A 125 31.61 -5.40 0.85
CA ASP A 125 31.95 -4.34 1.80
C ASP A 125 32.26 -4.93 3.19
N THR A 126 33.53 -5.29 3.39
CA THR A 126 34.02 -5.89 4.64
C THR A 126 33.78 -5.02 5.86
N VAL A 127 33.81 -3.69 5.71
CA VAL A 127 33.57 -2.74 6.81
C VAL A 127 32.11 -2.77 7.24
N GLU A 128 31.17 -2.84 6.29
CA GLU A 128 29.75 -3.01 6.62
C GLU A 128 29.46 -4.41 7.19
N GLN A 129 30.10 -5.47 6.69
CA GLN A 129 29.97 -6.82 7.24
C GLN A 129 30.42 -6.85 8.71
N GLU A 130 31.57 -6.24 9.02
CA GLU A 130 32.08 -6.16 10.39
C GLU A 130 31.19 -5.29 11.29
N PHE A 131 30.69 -4.17 10.80
CA PHE A 131 29.74 -3.35 11.56
C PHE A 131 28.48 -4.16 11.94
N ASN A 132 27.94 -4.93 10.99
CA ASN A 132 26.73 -5.71 11.19
C ASN A 132 26.98 -6.90 12.13
N SER A 133 28.12 -7.60 12.00
CA SER A 133 28.48 -8.69 12.90
C SER A 133 28.63 -8.20 14.35
N ARG A 134 29.34 -7.08 14.58
CA ARG A 134 29.46 -6.44 15.90
C ARG A 134 28.10 -5.99 16.45
N LYS A 135 27.19 -5.53 15.59
CA LYS A 135 25.83 -5.16 16.01
C LYS A 135 25.03 -6.39 16.46
N VAL A 136 25.10 -7.51 15.74
CA VAL A 136 24.43 -8.76 16.11
C VAL A 136 25.00 -9.30 17.43
N ALA A 137 26.32 -9.44 17.54
CA ALA A 137 26.98 -9.94 18.75
C ALA A 137 26.59 -9.13 20.00
N ARG A 138 26.49 -7.80 19.88
CA ARG A 138 26.01 -6.93 20.97
C ARG A 138 24.55 -7.18 21.35
N ALA A 139 23.69 -7.45 20.38
CA ALA A 139 22.28 -7.73 20.63
C ALA A 139 22.09 -9.11 21.27
N GLU A 140 22.93 -10.09 20.94
CA GLU A 140 22.94 -11.42 21.53
C GLU A 140 23.44 -11.38 22.98
N SER A 141 24.47 -10.58 23.27
CA SER A 141 25.04 -10.48 24.62
C SER A 141 24.12 -9.78 25.63
N TYR A 142 23.17 -8.95 25.17
CA TYR A 142 22.29 -8.18 26.06
C TYR A 142 21.00 -8.92 26.39
N ILE A 143 20.84 -9.33 27.66
CA ILE A 143 19.65 -10.05 28.13
C ILE A 143 18.54 -9.08 28.52
N VAL A 144 17.38 -9.21 27.88
CA VAL A 144 16.21 -8.32 28.08
C VAL A 144 15.23 -8.91 29.10
N LYS A 145 15.07 -10.24 29.13
CA LYS A 145 14.12 -10.91 30.01
C LYS A 145 14.65 -12.28 30.44
N LYS A 146 14.32 -12.70 31.66
CA LYS A 146 14.39 -14.10 32.08
C LYS A 146 12.96 -14.64 32.18
N THR A 147 12.70 -15.83 31.64
CA THR A 147 11.40 -16.52 31.80
C THR A 147 11.31 -17.12 33.20
N GLU A 148 10.10 -17.51 33.61
CA GLU A 148 9.86 -18.24 34.85
C GLU A 148 10.62 -19.57 34.89
N SER A 149 10.84 -20.19 33.72
CA SER A 149 11.67 -21.39 33.55
C SER A 149 13.19 -21.12 33.59
N GLY A 150 13.63 -19.88 33.87
CA GLY A 150 15.04 -19.51 33.93
C GLY A 150 15.71 -19.24 32.57
N LYS A 151 15.02 -19.45 31.44
CA LYS A 151 15.55 -19.15 30.10
C LYS A 151 15.81 -17.64 29.96
N LYS A 152 17.02 -17.27 29.57
CA LYS A 152 17.40 -15.89 29.24
C LYS A 152 16.99 -15.60 27.78
N ILE A 153 16.36 -14.46 27.55
CA ILE A 153 15.99 -13.95 26.21
C ILE A 153 16.85 -12.72 25.94
N SER A 154 17.65 -12.79 24.87
CA SER A 154 18.50 -11.70 24.39
C SER A 154 17.69 -10.61 23.67
N ALA A 155 18.30 -9.44 23.47
CA ALA A 155 17.72 -8.38 22.64
C ALA A 155 17.60 -8.82 21.18
N TYR A 156 18.54 -9.64 20.69
CA TYR A 156 18.48 -10.22 19.36
C TYR A 156 17.24 -11.11 19.18
N GLU A 157 17.04 -12.10 20.06
CA GLU A 157 15.87 -13.00 20.00
C GLU A 157 14.55 -12.23 20.08
N ASN A 158 14.45 -11.25 20.99
CA ASN A 158 13.26 -10.41 21.10
C ASN A 158 13.02 -9.56 19.83
N ALA A 159 14.08 -9.06 19.19
CA ALA A 159 13.96 -8.33 17.94
C ALA A 159 13.50 -9.24 16.78
N GLN A 160 14.05 -10.46 16.67
CA GLN A 160 13.62 -11.43 15.65
C GLN A 160 12.16 -11.86 15.85
N TYR A 161 11.74 -12.12 17.09
CA TYR A 161 10.34 -12.41 17.39
C TYR A 161 9.39 -11.27 16.98
N ARG A 162 9.76 -10.02 17.26
CA ARG A 162 8.98 -8.84 16.83
C ARG A 162 8.91 -8.72 15.31
N LYS A 163 10.00 -9.02 14.60
CA LYS A 163 10.06 -9.05 13.13
C LYS A 163 9.09 -10.10 12.57
N THR A 164 9.06 -11.30 13.14
CA THR A 164 8.11 -12.36 12.75
C THR A 164 6.65 -11.93 12.93
N ILE A 165 6.29 -11.33 14.07
CA ILE A 165 4.94 -10.80 14.30
C ILE A 165 4.60 -9.71 13.27
N ARG A 166 5.54 -8.79 13.00
CA ARG A 166 5.35 -7.71 12.04
C ARG A 166 5.14 -8.25 10.63
N ARG A 167 5.90 -9.25 10.21
CA ARG A 167 5.74 -9.90 8.90
C ARG A 167 4.38 -10.57 8.77
N ALA A 168 3.97 -11.35 9.78
CA ALA A 168 2.65 -11.98 9.80
C ALA A 168 1.52 -10.94 9.71
N LYS A 169 1.63 -9.83 10.46
CA LYS A 169 0.68 -8.70 10.39
C LYS A 169 0.58 -8.13 8.98
N PHE A 170 1.71 -7.81 8.35
CA PHE A 170 1.70 -7.20 7.02
C PHE A 170 1.16 -8.15 5.96
N ASN A 171 1.51 -9.43 6.04
CA ASN A 171 0.99 -10.47 5.15
C ASN A 171 -0.53 -10.60 5.27
N LEU A 172 -1.05 -10.64 6.50
CA LEU A 172 -2.49 -10.69 6.73
C LEU A 172 -3.21 -9.48 6.13
N ILE A 173 -2.71 -8.27 6.37
CA ILE A 173 -3.32 -7.05 5.80
C ILE A 173 -3.29 -7.08 4.27
N ALA A 174 -2.17 -7.51 3.68
CA ALA A 174 -2.03 -7.65 2.23
C ALA A 174 -3.07 -8.63 1.63
N LYS A 175 -3.25 -9.80 2.27
CA LYS A 175 -4.29 -10.76 1.89
C LYS A 175 -5.69 -10.16 1.98
N LEU A 176 -5.97 -9.37 3.02
CA LEU A 176 -7.27 -8.72 3.16
C LEU A 176 -7.54 -7.67 2.08
N ILE A 177 -6.50 -6.92 1.65
CA ILE A 177 -6.60 -6.00 0.52
C ILE A 177 -6.90 -6.77 -0.76
N LYS A 178 -6.17 -7.85 -1.04
CA LYS A 178 -6.41 -8.75 -2.18
C LYS A 178 -7.88 -9.19 -2.23
N HIS A 179 -8.34 -9.84 -1.16
CA HIS A 179 -9.70 -10.38 -1.09
C HIS A 179 -10.77 -9.30 -1.19
N SER A 180 -10.56 -8.15 -0.55
CA SER A 180 -11.51 -7.03 -0.66
C SER A 180 -11.61 -6.51 -2.10
N SER A 181 -10.47 -6.46 -2.81
CA SER A 181 -10.39 -5.93 -4.17
C SER A 181 -11.00 -6.90 -5.19
N ILE A 182 -10.62 -8.17 -5.14
CA ILE A 182 -11.06 -9.17 -6.11
C ILE A 182 -12.50 -9.61 -5.81
N ASP A 183 -12.77 -10.06 -4.59
CA ASP A 183 -14.00 -10.80 -4.28
C ASP A 183 -15.22 -9.88 -4.12
N ILE A 184 -15.01 -8.61 -3.75
CA ILE A 184 -16.09 -7.63 -3.53
C ILE A 184 -16.11 -6.54 -4.59
N LEU A 185 -14.95 -5.96 -4.92
CA LEU A 185 -14.88 -4.86 -5.88
C LEU A 185 -14.74 -5.32 -7.33
N LEU A 186 -14.52 -6.62 -7.57
CA LEU A 186 -14.30 -7.20 -8.90
C LEU A 186 -13.14 -6.52 -9.63
N TYR A 187 -12.13 -6.08 -8.89
CA TYR A 187 -10.92 -5.48 -9.44
C TYR A 187 -9.97 -6.55 -9.96
N LYS A 188 -9.19 -6.17 -10.96
CA LYS A 188 -8.11 -6.98 -11.53
C LYS A 188 -6.79 -6.61 -10.87
N GLY A 189 -5.92 -7.60 -10.67
CA GLY A 189 -4.63 -7.42 -10.02
C GLY A 189 -3.48 -7.37 -11.01
N PHE A 190 -2.52 -6.48 -10.77
CA PHE A 190 -1.33 -6.27 -11.58
C PHE A 190 -0.08 -6.22 -10.70
N PHE A 191 0.99 -6.85 -11.15
CA PHE A 191 2.31 -6.78 -10.52
C PHE A 191 3.17 -5.83 -11.33
N LEU A 192 3.64 -4.78 -10.68
CA LEU A 192 4.52 -3.81 -11.32
C LEU A 192 5.92 -3.87 -10.71
N THR A 193 6.92 -3.78 -11.58
CA THR A 193 8.32 -3.58 -11.24
C THR A 193 8.79 -2.29 -11.89
N LEU A 194 9.01 -1.25 -11.08
CA LEU A 194 9.39 0.08 -11.55
C LEU A 194 10.83 0.36 -11.14
N THR A 195 11.71 0.50 -12.12
CA THR A 195 13.14 0.67 -11.90
C THR A 195 13.55 2.12 -12.13
N MET A 196 14.60 2.55 -11.43
CA MET A 196 15.16 3.88 -11.64
C MET A 196 16.09 3.89 -12.86
N PRO A 197 16.11 4.99 -13.64
CA PRO A 197 17.09 5.19 -14.69
C PRO A 197 18.54 5.04 -14.21
N SER A 198 19.44 4.66 -15.12
CA SER A 198 20.83 4.34 -14.78
C SER A 198 21.62 5.54 -14.24
N GLU A 199 21.23 6.78 -14.56
CA GLU A 199 21.88 7.97 -13.99
C GLU A 199 21.79 8.00 -12.46
N PHE A 200 20.75 7.41 -11.86
CA PHE A 200 20.58 7.39 -10.41
C PHE A 200 21.51 6.41 -9.70
N ARG A 201 22.17 5.50 -10.41
CA ARG A 201 23.16 4.57 -9.82
C ARG A 201 24.35 5.32 -9.23
N LYS A 202 24.73 6.44 -9.84
CA LYS A 202 25.86 7.28 -9.44
C LYS A 202 25.47 8.47 -8.56
N THR A 203 24.28 8.46 -7.97
CA THR A 203 23.81 9.49 -7.04
C THR A 203 23.72 8.93 -5.63
N SER A 204 23.62 9.80 -4.62
CA SER A 204 23.40 9.38 -3.24
C SER A 204 22.08 8.62 -3.08
N TYR A 205 22.02 7.74 -2.08
CA TYR A 205 20.81 7.00 -1.75
C TYR A 205 19.63 7.93 -1.46
N GLU A 206 19.87 9.05 -0.77
CA GLU A 206 18.83 10.02 -0.45
C GLU A 206 18.20 10.66 -1.70
N VAL A 207 19.02 11.04 -2.68
CA VAL A 207 18.55 11.64 -3.93
C VAL A 207 17.72 10.62 -4.72
N ALA A 208 18.24 9.41 -4.92
CA ALA A 208 17.50 8.36 -5.64
C ALA A 208 16.19 7.97 -4.94
N MET A 209 16.18 7.91 -3.60
CA MET A 209 14.97 7.65 -2.82
C MET A 209 13.95 8.78 -2.85
N ALA A 210 14.40 10.04 -2.89
CA ALA A 210 13.50 11.18 -3.03
C ALA A 210 12.82 11.16 -4.40
N GLU A 211 13.59 10.94 -5.45
CA GLU A 211 13.09 10.88 -6.82
C GLU A 211 12.05 9.76 -7.02
N ILE A 212 12.36 8.52 -6.63
CA ILE A 212 11.43 7.39 -6.82
C ILE A 212 10.11 7.61 -6.05
N ARG A 213 10.19 8.29 -4.89
CA ARG A 213 9.01 8.66 -4.09
C ARG A 213 8.21 9.77 -4.76
N ASP A 214 8.88 10.76 -5.35
CA ASP A 214 8.24 11.86 -6.06
C ASP A 214 7.51 11.36 -7.32
N ARG A 215 8.16 10.53 -8.14
CA ARG A 215 7.54 9.87 -9.30
C ARG A 215 6.27 9.11 -8.91
N TRP A 216 6.37 8.26 -7.89
CA TRP A 216 5.21 7.51 -7.39
C TRP A 216 4.11 8.43 -6.86
N LYS A 217 4.48 9.52 -6.16
CA LYS A 217 3.53 10.50 -5.63
C LYS A 217 2.76 11.15 -6.78
N LYS A 218 3.43 11.60 -7.84
CA LYS A 218 2.81 12.21 -9.03
C LYS A 218 1.83 11.25 -9.73
N ILE A 219 2.19 9.98 -9.87
CA ILE A 219 1.28 8.94 -10.38
C ILE A 219 0.00 8.90 -9.53
N MET A 220 0.13 8.77 -8.20
CA MET A 220 -1.03 8.70 -7.30
C MET A 220 -1.88 9.97 -7.33
N GLU A 221 -1.27 11.14 -7.46
CA GLU A 221 -1.98 12.43 -7.58
C GLU A 221 -2.81 12.49 -8.87
N ILE A 222 -2.28 12.02 -10.00
CA ILE A 222 -3.00 11.94 -11.27
C ILE A 222 -4.16 10.96 -11.17
N LEU A 223 -3.92 9.74 -10.67
CA LEU A 223 -4.99 8.76 -10.50
C LEU A 223 -6.11 9.28 -9.59
N GLN A 224 -5.76 9.98 -8.52
CA GLN A 224 -6.73 10.60 -7.62
C GLN A 224 -7.52 11.73 -8.30
N ALA A 225 -6.86 12.57 -9.11
CA ALA A 225 -7.51 13.65 -9.85
C ALA A 225 -8.55 13.13 -10.84
N GLU A 226 -8.28 11.99 -11.48
CA GLU A 226 -9.22 11.28 -12.35
C GLU A 226 -10.28 10.47 -11.58
N GLY A 227 -10.24 10.49 -10.25
CA GLY A 227 -11.16 9.73 -9.42
C GLY A 227 -11.00 8.21 -9.52
N ILE A 228 -9.84 7.74 -9.98
CA ILE A 228 -9.52 6.31 -10.12
C ILE A 228 -9.07 5.76 -8.77
N ILE A 229 -9.81 4.78 -8.28
CA ILE A 229 -9.48 4.14 -7.00
C ILE A 229 -8.57 2.93 -7.24
N VAL A 230 -7.38 2.98 -6.64
CA VAL A 230 -6.43 1.85 -6.64
C VAL A 230 -6.17 1.36 -5.22
N LEU A 231 -6.08 0.05 -5.07
CA LEU A 231 -5.77 -0.65 -3.82
C LEU A 231 -4.50 -1.48 -4.02
N GLY A 232 -3.82 -1.86 -2.94
CA GLY A 232 -2.67 -2.74 -3.09
C GLY A 232 -1.59 -2.64 -2.03
N VAL A 233 -0.43 -3.20 -2.37
CA VAL A 233 0.76 -3.19 -1.51
C VAL A 233 1.95 -2.76 -2.35
N LYS A 234 2.66 -1.74 -1.88
CA LYS A 234 3.89 -1.24 -2.47
C LYS A 234 5.08 -1.58 -1.59
N LYS A 235 6.15 -2.09 -2.18
CA LYS A 235 7.47 -2.28 -1.59
C LYS A 235 8.48 -1.45 -2.37
N ILE A 236 9.19 -0.56 -1.68
CA ILE A 236 10.45 0.00 -2.22
C ILE A 236 11.57 -0.88 -1.70
N HIS A 237 12.40 -1.38 -2.61
CA HIS A 237 13.51 -2.28 -2.34
C HIS A 237 14.77 -1.79 -3.05
N LEU A 238 15.94 -2.25 -2.59
CA LEU A 238 17.21 -1.93 -3.22
C LEU A 238 17.68 -3.04 -4.13
N HIS A 239 18.19 -2.66 -5.30
CA HIS A 239 18.87 -3.58 -6.20
C HIS A 239 20.30 -3.86 -5.71
N LYS A 240 21.05 -4.74 -6.38
CA LYS A 240 22.42 -5.15 -5.96
C LYS A 240 23.39 -3.97 -5.84
N ASP A 241 23.19 -2.94 -6.65
CA ASP A 241 23.91 -1.67 -6.69
C ASP A 241 23.33 -0.62 -5.72
N GLU A 242 22.46 -1.04 -4.80
CA GLU A 242 21.77 -0.20 -3.83
C GLU A 242 20.86 0.88 -4.45
N THR A 243 20.55 0.79 -5.76
CA THR A 243 19.57 1.66 -6.44
C THR A 243 18.14 1.24 -6.08
N PRO A 244 17.28 2.18 -5.62
CA PRO A 244 15.92 1.83 -5.26
C PRO A 244 15.06 1.49 -6.48
N HIS A 245 14.14 0.54 -6.32
CA HIS A 245 13.09 0.18 -7.27
C HIS A 245 11.79 -0.12 -6.50
N ILE A 246 10.66 -0.03 -7.17
CA ILE A 246 9.35 -0.38 -6.60
C ILE A 246 8.91 -1.73 -7.15
N HIS A 247 8.54 -2.64 -6.25
CA HIS A 247 7.65 -3.74 -6.58
C HIS A 247 6.29 -3.46 -5.95
N LEU A 248 5.20 -3.68 -6.67
CA LEU A 248 3.87 -3.50 -6.09
C LEU A 248 2.85 -4.47 -6.68
N SER A 249 1.90 -4.88 -5.84
CA SER A 249 0.63 -5.48 -6.28
C SER A 249 -0.40 -4.36 -6.29
N LEU A 250 -0.95 -4.05 -7.47
CA LEU A 250 -1.98 -3.05 -7.69
C LEU A 250 -3.29 -3.75 -8.02
N TYR A 251 -4.39 -3.32 -7.43
CA TYR A 251 -5.72 -3.76 -7.77
C TYR A 251 -6.54 -2.55 -8.20
N CYS A 252 -7.13 -2.62 -9.39
CA CYS A 252 -7.94 -1.55 -9.95
C CYS A 252 -9.10 -2.09 -10.78
N ASN A 253 -10.06 -1.21 -11.05
CA ASN A 253 -11.12 -1.49 -12.00
C ASN A 253 -10.51 -1.75 -13.39
N PRO A 254 -10.85 -2.86 -14.09
CA PRO A 254 -10.28 -3.20 -15.40
C PRO A 254 -10.44 -2.10 -16.45
N ILE A 255 -11.50 -1.29 -16.37
CA ILE A 255 -11.77 -0.20 -17.32
C ILE A 255 -10.65 0.86 -17.29
N HIS A 256 -9.96 1.00 -16.16
CA HIS A 256 -8.89 1.99 -15.97
C HIS A 256 -7.49 1.45 -16.25
N GLU A 257 -7.34 0.19 -16.65
CA GLU A 257 -6.02 -0.44 -16.89
C GLU A 257 -5.16 0.39 -17.85
N GLY A 258 -5.70 0.75 -19.02
CA GLY A 258 -4.97 1.49 -20.04
C GLY A 258 -4.46 2.85 -19.53
N PHE A 259 -5.33 3.61 -18.87
CA PHE A 259 -4.97 4.92 -18.31
C PHE A 259 -3.90 4.83 -17.21
N ILE A 260 -4.03 3.84 -16.31
CA ILE A 260 -3.06 3.61 -15.23
C ILE A 260 -1.70 3.27 -15.84
N ARG A 261 -1.69 2.38 -16.83
CA ARG A 261 -0.48 1.92 -17.52
C ARG A 261 0.25 3.09 -18.20
N GLU A 262 -0.47 3.90 -18.99
CA GLU A 262 0.06 5.12 -19.61
C GLU A 262 0.62 6.11 -18.58
N THR A 263 -0.12 6.32 -17.48
CA THR A 263 0.30 7.23 -16.41
C THR A 263 1.59 6.75 -15.74
N VAL A 264 1.73 5.44 -15.50
CA VAL A 264 2.95 4.87 -14.91
C VAL A 264 4.15 5.08 -15.85
N TRP A 265 4.01 4.77 -17.13
CA TRP A 265 5.09 4.88 -18.11
C TRP A 265 5.55 6.32 -18.34
N LYS A 266 4.65 7.30 -18.24
CA LYS A 266 5.02 8.72 -18.28
C LYS A 266 6.11 9.10 -17.26
N PHE A 267 6.17 8.43 -16.11
CA PHE A 267 7.17 8.70 -15.07
C PHE A 267 8.30 7.65 -15.01
N PHE A 268 8.13 6.51 -15.69
CA PHE A 268 9.08 5.39 -15.72
C PHE A 268 9.37 4.97 -17.17
N ILE A 269 9.79 5.95 -17.99
CA ILE A 269 10.05 5.78 -19.45
C ILE A 269 11.09 4.68 -19.72
N ASN A 270 12.06 4.48 -18.82
CA ASN A 270 13.05 3.40 -18.94
C ASN A 270 12.41 2.00 -18.93
N ASP A 271 11.27 1.84 -18.28
CA ASP A 271 10.54 0.58 -18.19
C ASP A 271 9.55 0.40 -19.36
N GLU A 272 9.24 1.45 -20.13
CA GLU A 272 8.33 1.38 -21.30
C GLU A 272 8.83 0.36 -22.34
N LYS A 273 10.15 0.32 -22.56
CA LYS A 273 10.80 -0.64 -23.47
C LYS A 273 10.66 -2.10 -23.02
N HIS A 274 10.35 -2.32 -21.75
CA HIS A 274 10.14 -3.64 -21.12
C HIS A 274 8.71 -3.74 -20.58
N GLY A 275 7.76 -3.03 -21.21
CA GLY A 275 6.43 -2.75 -20.65
C GLY A 275 5.65 -4.00 -20.21
N ASP A 276 5.75 -5.09 -20.97
CA ASP A 276 5.08 -6.37 -20.66
C ASP A 276 5.75 -7.13 -19.51
N GLU A 277 7.04 -6.90 -19.25
CA GLU A 277 7.76 -7.46 -18.12
C GLU A 277 7.55 -6.64 -16.84
N ALA A 278 7.46 -5.32 -17.00
CA ALA A 278 7.35 -4.36 -15.90
C ALA A 278 5.92 -4.18 -15.38
N PHE A 279 4.88 -4.50 -16.17
CA PHE A 279 3.47 -4.39 -15.79
C PHE A 279 2.70 -5.64 -16.22
N GLN A 280 2.57 -6.59 -15.30
CA GLN A 280 2.02 -7.93 -15.55
C GLN A 280 0.68 -8.12 -14.85
N GLU A 281 -0.26 -8.79 -15.51
CA GLU A 281 -1.45 -9.32 -14.82
C GLU A 281 -1.04 -10.40 -13.83
N ILE A 282 -1.64 -10.39 -12.64
CA ILE A 282 -1.36 -11.39 -11.62
C ILE A 282 -2.35 -12.55 -11.75
N TYR A 283 -1.83 -13.74 -12.09
CA TYR A 283 -2.60 -14.99 -12.03
C TYR A 283 -2.50 -15.67 -10.66
N ASP A 284 -1.29 -15.70 -10.07
CA ASP A 284 -1.05 -16.20 -8.71
C ASP A 284 -0.87 -15.02 -7.74
N HIS A 285 -1.98 -14.58 -7.15
CA HIS A 285 -1.96 -13.46 -6.21
C HIS A 285 -1.26 -13.77 -4.89
N ASP A 286 -1.34 -15.01 -4.41
CA ASP A 286 -0.67 -15.39 -3.16
C ASP A 286 0.84 -15.51 -3.39
N GLY A 287 1.27 -16.06 -4.53
CA GLY A 287 2.67 -16.04 -4.96
C GLY A 287 3.23 -14.63 -5.13
N ALA A 288 2.48 -13.73 -5.77
CA ALA A 288 2.90 -12.33 -5.94
C ALA A 288 3.07 -11.61 -4.59
N LEU A 289 2.13 -11.81 -3.64
CA LEU A 289 2.25 -11.26 -2.29
C LEU A 289 3.40 -11.91 -1.51
N ALA A 290 3.60 -13.21 -1.64
CA ALA A 290 4.70 -13.93 -1.01
C ALA A 290 6.06 -13.44 -1.52
N TYR A 291 6.21 -13.22 -2.83
CA TYR A 291 7.38 -12.61 -3.43
C TYR A 291 7.63 -11.20 -2.89
N LEU A 292 6.60 -10.35 -2.91
CA LEU A 292 6.69 -8.97 -2.44
C LEU A 292 7.14 -8.93 -0.96
N LEU A 293 6.59 -9.80 -0.12
CA LEU A 293 6.87 -9.83 1.32
C LEU A 293 8.01 -10.79 1.73
N ARG A 294 8.70 -11.42 0.77
CA ARG A 294 9.69 -12.48 1.05
C ARG A 294 10.80 -12.01 1.97
N ASP A 295 11.38 -10.86 1.63
CA ASP A 295 12.55 -10.29 2.32
C ASP A 295 12.14 -9.26 3.39
N PHE A 296 10.82 -9.11 3.64
CA PHE A 296 10.34 -8.14 4.62
C PHE A 296 10.67 -8.61 6.04
N CYS A 297 11.37 -7.74 6.78
CA CYS A 297 11.84 -8.01 8.13
C CYS A 297 12.81 -9.22 8.25
N LEU A 298 13.49 -9.63 7.17
CA LEU A 298 14.67 -10.48 7.28
C LEU A 298 15.89 -9.59 7.62
N GLU A 299 16.66 -9.98 8.63
CA GLU A 299 17.94 -9.35 9.06
C GLU A 299 17.99 -7.79 9.03
N ASP A 300 19.16 -7.17 8.89
CA ASP A 300 19.38 -5.72 9.02
C ASP A 300 18.74 -4.88 7.87
N ASP A 301 17.88 -5.52 7.06
CA ASP A 301 17.17 -4.96 5.91
C ASP A 301 16.01 -4.02 6.24
N GLU A 302 15.77 -3.74 7.53
CA GLU A 302 14.88 -2.64 7.93
C GLU A 302 15.31 -1.29 7.34
N THR A 303 16.55 -1.17 6.85
CA THR A 303 17.06 0.02 6.17
C THR A 303 16.88 0.02 4.64
N PHE A 304 16.41 -1.08 4.04
CA PHE A 304 16.37 -1.29 2.59
C PHE A 304 14.96 -1.57 2.03
N CYS A 305 14.01 -1.93 2.89
CA CYS A 305 12.66 -2.32 2.48
C CYS A 305 11.58 -1.43 3.14
N ASP A 306 10.91 -0.58 2.36
CA ASP A 306 9.76 0.24 2.81
C ASP A 306 8.46 -0.32 2.21
N ILE A 307 7.60 -0.89 3.05
CA ILE A 307 6.30 -1.45 2.64
C ILE A 307 5.15 -0.55 3.06
N LYS A 308 4.29 -0.21 2.11
CA LYS A 308 3.10 0.63 2.30
C LYS A 308 1.87 -0.01 1.67
N PHE A 309 0.73 0.16 2.32
CA PHE A 309 -0.57 -0.23 1.78
C PHE A 309 -1.17 0.92 0.99
N ILE A 310 -1.64 0.63 -0.21
CA ILE A 310 -2.30 1.58 -1.11
C ILE A 310 -3.81 1.50 -0.83
N GLY A 311 -4.46 2.67 -0.72
CA GLY A 311 -5.92 2.77 -0.57
C GLY A 311 -6.47 2.60 0.85
N LEU A 312 -5.62 2.37 1.86
CA LEU A 312 -6.02 2.35 3.27
C LEU A 312 -5.85 3.72 3.93
N LYS A 313 -6.64 3.99 4.99
CA LYS A 313 -6.58 5.26 5.74
C LYS A 313 -5.20 5.54 6.33
N ALA A 314 -4.87 6.82 6.41
CA ALA A 314 -3.73 7.28 7.22
C ALA A 314 -3.86 6.77 8.66
N GLY A 315 -2.77 6.24 9.23
CA GLY A 315 -2.76 5.66 10.57
C GLY A 315 -3.45 4.30 10.71
N PHE A 316 -3.85 3.65 9.60
CA PHE A 316 -4.48 2.33 9.63
C PHE A 316 -3.68 1.29 10.41
N LEU A 317 -2.35 1.31 10.34
CA LEU A 317 -1.51 0.35 11.06
C LEU A 317 -1.67 0.43 12.58
N THR A 318 -1.81 1.64 13.12
CA THR A 318 -2.04 1.89 14.55
C THR A 318 -3.46 1.48 14.93
N PHE A 319 -4.45 1.86 14.10
CA PHE A 319 -5.83 1.39 14.23
C PHE A 319 -5.91 -0.14 14.28
N TRP A 320 -5.20 -0.81 13.37
CA TRP A 320 -5.12 -2.26 13.29
C TRP A 320 -4.54 -2.88 14.56
N ASP A 321 -3.50 -2.28 15.14
CA ASP A 321 -2.90 -2.79 16.37
C ASP A 321 -3.87 -2.79 17.54
N HIS A 322 -4.64 -1.73 17.73
CA HIS A 322 -5.67 -1.68 18.77
C HIS A 322 -6.77 -2.71 18.52
N PHE A 323 -7.25 -2.79 17.28
CA PHE A 323 -8.26 -3.78 16.90
C PHE A 323 -7.78 -5.22 17.12
N TYR A 324 -6.56 -5.55 16.68
CA TYR A 324 -5.99 -6.90 16.79
C TYR A 324 -5.76 -7.30 18.25
N LYS A 325 -5.29 -6.36 19.09
CA LYS A 325 -5.10 -6.51 20.54
C LYS A 325 -6.40 -6.47 21.35
N ARG A 326 -7.55 -6.24 20.71
CA ARG A 326 -8.88 -6.15 21.35
C ARG A 326 -9.02 -4.97 22.32
N ASP A 327 -8.25 -3.90 22.08
CA ASP A 327 -8.35 -2.64 22.82
C ASP A 327 -9.53 -1.81 22.30
N TYR A 328 -10.75 -2.35 22.41
CA TYR A 328 -11.97 -1.77 21.81
C TYR A 328 -12.42 -0.47 22.48
N GLY A 329 -11.90 -0.14 23.66
CA GLY A 329 -12.12 1.15 24.33
C GLY A 329 -11.27 2.29 23.75
N ASN A 330 -10.34 2.00 22.84
CA ASN A 330 -9.44 3.01 22.30
C ASN A 330 -10.17 4.04 21.42
N SER A 331 -9.83 5.32 21.58
CA SER A 331 -10.43 6.42 20.80
C SER A 331 -10.24 6.26 19.29
N LYS A 332 -9.20 5.57 18.82
CA LYS A 332 -9.00 5.26 17.39
C LYS A 332 -10.06 4.33 16.80
N LEU A 333 -10.74 3.53 17.63
CA LEU A 333 -11.80 2.60 17.22
C LEU A 333 -13.21 3.16 17.44
N SER A 334 -13.35 4.30 18.12
CA SER A 334 -14.63 4.89 18.54
C SER A 334 -15.64 5.13 17.40
N HIS A 335 -15.17 5.34 16.17
CA HIS A 335 -16.00 5.53 14.99
C HIS A 335 -16.67 4.23 14.48
N LEU A 336 -16.33 3.08 15.06
CA LEU A 336 -16.89 1.77 14.74
C LEU A 336 -17.78 1.28 15.89
N SER A 337 -18.88 0.62 15.53
CA SER A 337 -19.72 -0.03 16.54
C SER A 337 -19.09 -1.34 17.05
N ASN A 338 -19.34 -1.67 18.32
CA ASN A 338 -18.90 -2.94 18.92
C ASN A 338 -19.28 -4.17 18.09
N ASN A 339 -20.46 -4.15 17.47
CA ASN A 339 -20.91 -5.22 16.57
C ASN A 339 -20.00 -5.40 15.34
N ARG A 340 -19.52 -4.29 14.74
CA ARG A 340 -18.59 -4.35 13.61
C ARG A 340 -17.24 -4.91 14.04
N LEU A 341 -16.68 -4.43 15.14
CA LEU A 341 -15.43 -4.92 15.72
C LEU A 341 -15.52 -6.42 16.04
N PHE A 342 -16.60 -6.83 16.69
CA PHE A 342 -16.84 -8.24 17.02
C PHE A 342 -16.95 -9.14 15.78
N LYS A 343 -17.74 -8.73 14.76
CA LYS A 343 -17.88 -9.49 13.51
C LYS A 343 -16.55 -9.60 12.76
N ALA A 344 -15.84 -8.49 12.59
CA ALA A 344 -14.53 -8.48 11.94
C ALA A 344 -13.55 -9.40 12.68
N ARG A 345 -13.58 -9.40 14.02
CA ARG A 345 -12.71 -10.29 14.82
C ARG A 345 -13.07 -11.76 14.67
N ARG A 346 -14.37 -12.08 14.60
CA ARG A 346 -14.84 -13.45 14.36
C ARG A 346 -14.37 -13.99 13.01
N PHE A 347 -14.29 -13.13 12.00
CA PHE A 347 -13.76 -13.47 10.68
C PHE A 347 -12.24 -13.67 10.67
N LEU A 348 -11.52 -13.01 11.58
CA LEU A 348 -10.07 -13.15 11.83
C LEU A 348 -9.71 -14.22 12.87
N LYS A 349 -10.63 -15.11 13.27
CA LYS A 349 -10.37 -16.04 14.37
C LYS A 349 -9.22 -17.01 14.03
N ASP A 350 -9.12 -17.41 12.77
CA ASP A 350 -8.03 -18.21 12.24
C ASP A 350 -7.35 -17.46 11.07
N PRO A 351 -6.06 -17.09 11.19
CA PRO A 351 -5.32 -16.43 10.11
C PRO A 351 -5.06 -17.33 8.89
N GLU A 352 -5.05 -18.65 9.08
CA GLU A 352 -4.85 -19.63 8.00
C GLU A 352 -6.19 -20.01 7.35
N ASP A 353 -7.29 -19.99 8.12
CA ASP A 353 -8.67 -20.21 7.64
C ASP A 353 -9.57 -18.98 7.88
N LEU A 354 -9.29 -17.91 7.12
CA LEU A 354 -10.04 -16.67 7.21
C LEU A 354 -11.51 -16.87 6.77
N LYS A 355 -12.45 -16.61 7.67
CA LYS A 355 -13.87 -16.69 7.34
C LYS A 355 -14.34 -15.39 6.71
N ASN A 356 -14.60 -15.39 5.40
CA ASN A 356 -15.00 -14.21 4.62
C ASN A 356 -13.98 -13.04 4.76
N PRO A 357 -12.73 -13.25 4.28
CA PRO A 357 -11.66 -12.27 4.41
C PRO A 357 -11.99 -10.94 3.74
N ALA A 358 -12.67 -10.99 2.59
CA ALA A 358 -13.04 -9.83 1.81
C ALA A 358 -13.85 -8.80 2.61
N SER A 359 -14.71 -9.24 3.53
CA SER A 359 -15.59 -8.34 4.28
C SER A 359 -14.90 -7.57 5.42
N ILE A 360 -13.70 -7.98 5.85
CA ILE A 360 -13.09 -7.46 7.08
C ILE A 360 -12.74 -5.98 6.97
N LEU A 361 -12.08 -5.57 5.88
CA LEU A 361 -11.68 -4.17 5.71
C LEU A 361 -12.90 -3.24 5.58
N PHE A 362 -13.99 -3.71 4.97
CA PHE A 362 -15.25 -2.98 4.90
C PHE A 362 -15.92 -2.83 6.27
N LEU A 363 -15.96 -3.90 7.07
CA LEU A 363 -16.50 -3.84 8.44
C LEU A 363 -15.74 -2.82 9.29
N LEU A 364 -14.42 -2.79 9.13
CA LEU A 364 -13.51 -1.88 9.81
C LEU A 364 -13.49 -0.46 9.21
N ARG A 365 -14.20 -0.21 8.10
CA ARG A 365 -14.13 1.05 7.35
C ARG A 365 -12.69 1.50 7.10
N ALA A 366 -11.86 0.56 6.65
CA ALA A 366 -10.40 0.71 6.57
C ALA A 366 -9.92 1.56 5.39
N PHE A 367 -10.74 1.74 4.35
CA PHE A 367 -10.33 2.38 3.11
C PHE A 367 -10.23 3.90 3.24
N ALA A 368 -9.23 4.50 2.62
CA ALA A 368 -9.08 5.95 2.56
C ALA A 368 -10.27 6.59 1.83
N GLU A 369 -10.70 5.95 0.74
CA GLU A 369 -11.82 6.40 -0.07
C GLU A 369 -13.16 6.15 0.65
N PRO A 370 -13.94 7.21 0.98
CA PRO A 370 -15.18 7.06 1.72
C PRO A 370 -16.23 6.21 0.99
N SER A 371 -16.32 6.31 -0.34
CA SER A 371 -17.30 5.57 -1.15
C SER A 371 -17.16 4.04 -0.98
N LEU A 372 -15.93 3.52 -0.89
CA LEU A 372 -15.69 2.11 -0.59
C LEU A 372 -16.22 1.70 0.79
N ASN A 373 -16.10 2.57 1.79
CA ASN A 373 -16.56 2.25 3.14
C ASN A 373 -18.10 2.21 3.26
N GLU A 374 -18.80 2.87 2.33
CA GLU A 374 -20.26 2.86 2.26
C GLU A 374 -20.80 1.50 1.82
N ILE A 375 -20.04 0.72 1.04
CA ILE A 375 -20.37 -0.66 0.65
C ILE A 375 -20.66 -1.53 1.90
N SER A 376 -19.93 -1.29 3.01
CA SER A 376 -20.14 -1.97 4.30
C SER A 376 -21.54 -1.76 4.91
N LYS A 377 -22.28 -0.72 4.52
CA LYS A 377 -23.65 -0.48 4.99
C LYS A 377 -24.65 -1.44 4.33
N TRP A 378 -24.32 -1.94 3.14
CA TRP A 378 -25.18 -2.78 2.31
C TRP A 378 -24.90 -4.28 2.49
N HIS A 379 -23.68 -4.66 2.87
CA HIS A 379 -23.29 -6.06 3.13
C HIS A 379 -23.72 -6.62 4.50
N ILE A 380 -24.80 -6.09 5.09
CA ILE A 380 -25.43 -6.69 6.27
C ILE A 380 -26.31 -7.86 5.80
N ASN A 381 -25.73 -9.07 5.77
CA ASN A 381 -26.31 -10.42 5.55
C ASN A 381 -25.95 -11.13 4.23
N LEU A 382 -24.68 -11.52 4.07
CA LEU A 382 -24.28 -12.52 3.07
C LEU A 382 -24.44 -13.99 3.52
N LYS A 383 -24.98 -14.26 4.72
CA LYS A 383 -25.20 -15.63 5.22
C LYS A 383 -26.23 -16.45 4.39
N HIS A 384 -26.91 -15.82 3.43
CA HIS A 384 -27.93 -16.45 2.59
C HIS A 384 -27.59 -16.43 1.09
N LEU A 385 -26.37 -16.03 0.71
CA LEU A 385 -25.92 -15.99 -0.68
C LEU A 385 -24.81 -17.03 -0.90
N THR A 386 -25.15 -18.30 -0.67
CA THR A 386 -24.56 -19.39 -1.45
C THR A 386 -25.27 -19.39 -2.80
N LEU A 387 -24.78 -18.56 -3.72
CA LEU A 387 -25.25 -18.55 -5.10
C LEU A 387 -24.59 -19.72 -5.82
N THR A 388 -25.29 -20.85 -5.91
CA THR A 388 -25.05 -21.81 -6.99
C THR A 388 -25.51 -21.18 -8.31
N ASP A 389 -24.80 -21.50 -9.40
CA ASP A 389 -24.90 -20.76 -10.67
C ASP A 389 -26.29 -20.77 -11.33
N GLU A 390 -27.20 -21.66 -10.93
CA GLU A 390 -28.60 -21.66 -11.39
C GLU A 390 -29.47 -20.54 -10.78
N TRP A 391 -29.05 -19.90 -9.67
CA TRP A 391 -29.85 -18.90 -8.96
C TRP A 391 -29.63 -17.45 -9.43
N LYS A 392 -28.64 -17.18 -10.29
CA LYS A 392 -28.35 -15.82 -10.79
C LYS A 392 -29.46 -15.26 -11.67
N THR A 393 -30.25 -16.12 -12.32
CA THR A 393 -31.23 -15.72 -13.33
C THR A 393 -32.64 -15.49 -12.77
N LEU A 394 -32.97 -16.05 -11.60
CA LEU A 394 -34.36 -16.16 -11.14
C LEU A 394 -34.80 -15.12 -10.08
N ARG A 395 -33.91 -14.30 -9.53
CA ARG A 395 -34.24 -13.47 -8.33
C ARG A 395 -33.97 -11.97 -8.38
N ILE A 396 -33.87 -11.37 -9.56
CA ILE A 396 -34.09 -9.91 -9.65
C ILE A 396 -35.59 -9.58 -9.40
N ALA A 397 -36.51 -10.53 -9.60
CA ALA A 397 -37.95 -10.35 -9.38
C ALA A 397 -38.38 -10.43 -7.90
N ASP A 398 -37.76 -11.28 -7.07
CA ASP A 398 -38.19 -11.52 -5.68
C ASP A 398 -37.63 -10.53 -4.65
N LEU A 399 -36.56 -9.80 -5.00
CA LEU A 399 -35.92 -8.84 -4.08
C LEU A 399 -36.79 -7.61 -3.78
N GLN A 400 -37.88 -7.40 -4.53
CA GLN A 400 -38.87 -6.36 -4.27
C GLN A 400 -39.81 -6.68 -3.10
N PHE A 401 -39.97 -7.94 -2.69
CA PHE A 401 -41.02 -8.31 -1.72
C PHE A 401 -40.59 -8.30 -0.24
N CYS A 402 -39.29 -8.35 0.06
CA CYS A 402 -38.81 -8.53 1.45
C CYS A 402 -38.37 -7.24 2.16
N ILE A 403 -38.52 -6.06 1.56
CA ILE A 403 -38.07 -4.79 2.13
C ILE A 403 -39.26 -3.91 2.57
N HIS A 404 -40.28 -4.50 3.19
CA HIS A 404 -41.34 -3.75 3.86
C HIS A 404 -41.60 -4.33 5.26
N GLY A 405 -41.20 -3.59 6.30
CA GLY A 405 -41.77 -3.69 7.65
C GLY A 405 -41.08 -4.65 8.63
N ARG A 406 -40.37 -4.08 9.63
CA ARG A 406 -40.17 -4.73 10.94
C ARG A 406 -41.51 -4.73 11.68
N GLN A 407 -41.90 -5.85 12.29
CA GLN A 407 -42.43 -5.91 13.67
C GLN A 407 -42.66 -7.36 14.13
N ASN A 408 -42.23 -7.64 15.36
CA ASN A 408 -42.64 -8.71 16.28
C ASN A 408 -42.33 -10.18 15.92
N ILE A 409 -41.28 -10.70 16.57
CA ILE A 409 -41.05 -12.13 16.79
C ILE A 409 -41.97 -12.57 17.93
N ILE A 410 -43.13 -13.15 17.60
CA ILE A 410 -43.83 -14.14 18.43
C ILE A 410 -44.42 -15.19 17.48
N PRO A 411 -44.20 -16.51 17.70
CA PRO A 411 -44.71 -17.53 16.79
C PRO A 411 -46.20 -17.78 17.07
N LYS A 412 -47.09 -17.38 16.15
CA LYS A 412 -48.45 -17.93 16.08
C LYS A 412 -48.79 -18.42 14.68
N ARG A 413 -49.49 -19.55 14.71
CA ARG A 413 -49.84 -20.51 13.64
C ARG A 413 -50.29 -19.88 12.31
N ARG A 414 -49.92 -20.57 11.22
CA ARG A 414 -50.39 -20.37 9.85
C ARG A 414 -51.93 -20.28 9.80
N ARG A 415 -52.44 -19.19 9.21
CA ARG A 415 -53.70 -19.19 8.46
C ARG A 415 -53.43 -18.54 7.10
N THR A 416 -53.80 -19.28 6.07
CA THR A 416 -53.87 -18.88 4.66
C THR A 416 -54.88 -17.74 4.48
N SER A 417 -54.57 -16.74 3.65
CA SER A 417 -55.62 -15.95 2.95
C SER A 417 -55.09 -15.16 1.74
N PHE A 418 -55.69 -15.48 0.60
CA PHE A 418 -56.13 -14.66 -0.55
C PHE A 418 -55.25 -13.53 -1.13
N VAL A 419 -54.92 -13.72 -2.42
CA VAL A 419 -54.33 -12.76 -3.34
C VAL A 419 -55.43 -11.83 -3.89
N ASN A 420 -55.25 -10.51 -3.80
CA ASN A 420 -56.16 -9.49 -4.33
C ASN A 420 -55.76 -9.10 -5.78
N PRO A 421 -56.64 -9.25 -6.80
CA PRO A 421 -56.34 -8.98 -8.21
C PRO A 421 -56.03 -7.51 -8.58
N GLU A 422 -56.47 -6.53 -7.79
CA GLU A 422 -56.36 -5.10 -8.15
C GLU A 422 -54.91 -4.57 -8.13
N LYS A 423 -54.00 -5.24 -7.40
CA LYS A 423 -52.58 -4.86 -7.36
C LYS A 423 -51.82 -5.13 -8.67
N ARG A 424 -52.37 -5.93 -9.59
CA ARG A 424 -51.70 -6.23 -10.87
C ARG A 424 -51.86 -5.10 -11.91
N GLN A 425 -52.92 -4.31 -11.86
CA GLN A 425 -53.16 -3.29 -12.88
C GLN A 425 -52.31 -2.02 -12.71
N LEU A 426 -51.99 -1.63 -11.47
CA LEU A 426 -51.11 -0.47 -11.20
C LEU A 426 -49.65 -0.69 -11.66
N SER A 427 -49.20 -1.95 -11.71
CA SER A 427 -47.84 -2.32 -12.17
C SER A 427 -47.62 -2.06 -13.67
N ASN A 428 -48.67 -2.20 -14.48
CA ASN A 428 -48.57 -2.05 -15.94
C ASN A 428 -48.59 -0.59 -16.39
N VAL A 429 -49.27 0.30 -15.66
CA VAL A 429 -49.31 1.74 -15.99
C VAL A 429 -47.97 2.42 -15.69
N PHE A 430 -47.28 2.01 -14.62
CA PHE A 430 -45.97 2.56 -14.26
C PHE A 430 -44.83 2.09 -15.18
N SER A 431 -44.94 0.89 -15.75
CA SER A 431 -43.92 0.38 -16.68
C SER A 431 -43.96 1.06 -18.05
N ILE A 432 -45.12 1.61 -18.45
CA ILE A 432 -45.27 2.38 -19.68
C ILE A 432 -44.67 3.79 -19.52
N LEU A 433 -44.96 4.49 -18.42
CA LEU A 433 -44.43 5.84 -18.14
C LEU A 433 -42.90 5.90 -17.94
N ILE A 434 -42.26 4.79 -17.55
CA ILE A 434 -40.80 4.69 -17.35
C ILE A 434 -40.05 4.49 -18.68
N ARG A 435 -40.73 4.09 -19.76
CA ARG A 435 -40.09 3.92 -21.07
C ARG A 435 -39.93 5.23 -21.84
N GLU A 436 -40.81 6.21 -21.64
CA GLU A 436 -40.89 7.38 -22.53
C GLU A 436 -40.13 8.62 -22.06
N ASN A 437 -39.50 8.61 -20.87
CA ASN A 437 -38.88 9.81 -20.29
C ASN A 437 -37.41 9.62 -19.86
N GLN A 438 -36.66 8.76 -20.57
CA GLN A 438 -35.30 8.35 -20.19
C GLN A 438 -34.21 9.38 -20.51
N GLU A 439 -34.43 10.36 -21.40
CA GLU A 439 -33.35 11.24 -21.87
C GLU A 439 -33.21 12.54 -21.06
N GLY A 440 -34.29 13.05 -20.46
CA GLY A 440 -34.28 14.38 -19.80
C GLY A 440 -33.67 14.41 -18.39
N ALA A 441 -33.60 13.28 -17.68
CA ALA A 441 -33.14 13.24 -16.28
C ALA A 441 -31.65 12.86 -16.11
N ILE A 442 -30.98 12.43 -17.18
CA ILE A 442 -29.62 11.86 -17.15
C ILE A 442 -28.53 12.94 -17.26
N THR A 443 -28.86 14.15 -17.69
CA THR A 443 -27.88 15.21 -18.00
C THR A 443 -27.42 16.07 -16.81
N ALA A 444 -27.99 15.90 -15.63
CA ALA A 444 -27.75 16.82 -14.49
C ALA A 444 -26.74 16.33 -13.44
N ILE A 445 -26.11 15.16 -13.60
CA ILE A 445 -25.17 14.61 -12.60
C ILE A 445 -23.74 14.62 -13.16
N HIS A 446 -22.94 15.51 -12.58
CA HIS A 446 -21.53 15.84 -12.84
C HIS A 446 -20.63 14.72 -13.43
N PRO A 447 -19.80 14.98 -14.47
CA PRO A 447 -19.07 13.91 -15.19
C PRO A 447 -17.81 13.32 -14.51
N LEU A 448 -17.48 13.69 -13.26
CA LEU A 448 -16.09 13.63 -12.75
C LEU A 448 -15.84 12.73 -11.52
N ARG A 449 -16.62 11.68 -11.28
CA ARG A 449 -16.29 10.68 -10.26
C ARG A 449 -16.63 9.29 -10.77
N GLU A 450 -15.83 8.27 -10.41
CA GLU A 450 -16.22 6.85 -10.48
C GLU A 450 -17.55 6.70 -9.71
N CYS A 451 -18.66 6.91 -10.41
CA CYS A 451 -19.97 6.61 -9.89
C CYS A 451 -20.03 5.10 -9.82
N VAL A 452 -20.02 4.59 -8.58
CA VAL A 452 -20.48 3.26 -8.21
C VAL A 452 -21.57 2.85 -9.20
N ASP A 453 -21.25 1.85 -10.03
CA ASP A 453 -22.04 1.20 -11.08
C ASP A 453 -23.37 1.89 -11.45
N ARG A 454 -23.59 2.22 -12.73
CA ARG A 454 -24.84 2.82 -13.22
C ARG A 454 -26.11 2.08 -12.76
N ARG A 455 -26.04 0.76 -12.45
CA ARG A 455 -27.13 0.00 -11.81
C ARG A 455 -27.38 0.40 -10.35
N PHE A 456 -26.35 0.78 -9.62
CA PHE A 456 -26.38 1.22 -8.23
C PHE A 456 -27.02 2.61 -8.06
N LEU A 457 -26.76 3.54 -9.01
CA LEU A 457 -27.45 4.83 -9.05
C LEU A 457 -28.95 4.69 -9.37
N ARG A 458 -29.32 3.72 -10.24
CA ARG A 458 -30.72 3.37 -10.54
C ARG A 458 -31.47 2.93 -9.28
N THR A 459 -30.88 2.02 -8.49
CA THR A 459 -31.43 1.59 -7.19
C THR A 459 -31.55 2.74 -6.19
N ARG A 460 -30.60 3.68 -6.20
CA ARG A 460 -30.62 4.87 -5.32
C ARG A 460 -31.72 5.86 -5.70
N ALA A 461 -31.97 6.09 -6.99
CA ALA A 461 -33.06 6.94 -7.47
C ALA A 461 -34.43 6.34 -7.16
N GLU A 462 -34.61 5.03 -7.37
CA GLU A 462 -35.83 4.29 -7.01
C GLU A 462 -36.11 4.36 -5.49
N LEU A 463 -35.08 4.18 -4.65
CA LEU A 463 -35.21 4.28 -3.19
C LEU A 463 -35.50 5.70 -2.68
N ALA A 464 -35.02 6.74 -3.36
CA ALA A 464 -35.30 8.13 -3.01
C ALA A 464 -36.76 8.51 -3.35
N LEU A 465 -37.28 8.05 -4.48
CA LEU A 465 -38.68 8.23 -4.89
C LEU A 465 -39.66 7.51 -3.95
N CYS A 466 -39.29 6.33 -3.43
CA CYS A 466 -40.11 5.61 -2.45
C CYS A 466 -40.13 6.29 -1.06
N ARG A 467 -39.14 7.12 -0.72
CA ARG A 467 -39.07 7.84 0.57
C ARG A 467 -39.74 9.21 0.55
N ALA A 468 -40.05 9.75 -0.63
CA ALA A 468 -40.60 11.10 -0.80
C ALA A 468 -42.13 11.18 -0.63
N ARG A 469 -42.84 10.08 -0.37
CA ARG A 469 -44.27 10.13 -0.05
C ARG A 469 -44.51 9.98 1.45
N PRO A 470 -45.11 10.96 2.13
CA PRO A 470 -45.52 10.77 3.51
C PRO A 470 -46.58 9.66 3.57
N PRO A 471 -46.63 8.86 4.65
CA PRO A 471 -47.68 7.87 4.80
C PRO A 471 -49.04 8.59 4.86
N PRO A 472 -50.10 8.02 4.27
CA PRO A 472 -51.44 8.60 4.40
C PRO A 472 -51.83 8.62 5.88
N LYS A 473 -52.32 9.76 6.36
CA LYS A 473 -52.79 9.91 7.75
C LYS A 473 -54.01 9.00 7.97
N PRO A 474 -54.10 8.28 9.11
CA PRO A 474 -55.26 7.48 9.42
C PRO A 474 -56.41 8.38 9.94
N SER A 475 -57.58 8.15 9.34
CA SER A 475 -58.95 8.58 9.68
C SER A 475 -59.25 10.08 9.77
N ASP A 476 -60.21 10.52 8.95
CA ASP A 476 -61.42 11.07 9.54
C ASP A 476 -62.67 10.82 8.66
N THR A 477 -63.72 10.40 9.36
CA THR A 477 -65.15 10.58 9.09
C THR A 477 -65.80 9.94 7.87
N ASN A 478 -66.64 8.95 8.17
CA ASN A 478 -68.02 8.90 7.68
C ASN A 478 -68.59 10.32 7.54
N ASP A 479 -68.91 10.74 6.32
CA ASP A 479 -70.19 11.40 6.06
C ASP A 479 -70.46 11.51 4.55
N ARG A 480 -71.55 10.84 4.15
CA ARG A 480 -72.66 11.41 3.38
C ARG A 480 -72.45 11.91 1.93
N PHE A 481 -73.33 11.33 1.09
CA PHE A 481 -73.86 11.82 -0.20
C PHE A 481 -72.92 11.67 -1.41
N ARG A 482 -73.39 11.34 -2.62
CA ARG A 482 -74.74 11.21 -3.17
C ARG A 482 -74.61 10.45 -4.49
N ILE A 483 -75.57 9.58 -4.75
CA ILE A 483 -75.98 9.20 -6.11
C ILE A 483 -76.27 10.50 -6.87
N ILE A 484 -75.60 10.74 -8.00
CA ILE A 484 -76.18 11.48 -9.13
C ILE A 484 -75.70 10.81 -10.42
N SER A 485 -76.63 10.07 -11.01
CA SER A 485 -76.74 9.74 -12.42
C SER A 485 -76.75 11.00 -13.27
N GLY A 486 -75.91 11.04 -14.30
CA GLY A 486 -75.99 12.06 -15.34
C GLY A 486 -76.84 11.59 -16.51
N GLU A 487 -78.15 11.83 -16.47
CA GLU A 487 -78.99 11.99 -17.67
C GLU A 487 -80.09 13.04 -17.40
N ARG A 488 -79.93 14.17 -18.10
CA ARG A 488 -80.90 15.07 -18.75
C ARG A 488 -82.22 15.51 -18.07
N GLU A 489 -82.50 16.79 -18.35
CA GLU A 489 -83.82 17.43 -18.53
C GLU A 489 -84.59 17.78 -17.22
N VAL A 490 -85.31 18.89 -17.02
CA VAL A 490 -85.68 20.10 -17.79
C VAL A 490 -86.51 20.97 -16.81
N LEU A 491 -86.45 22.30 -16.96
CA LEU A 491 -87.43 23.32 -16.52
C LEU A 491 -87.54 23.81 -15.04
N ARG A 492 -87.35 25.14 -14.95
CA ARG A 492 -88.18 26.18 -14.29
C ARG A 492 -88.21 26.30 -12.74
N ARG A 493 -87.69 27.44 -12.27
CA ARG A 493 -88.19 28.23 -11.11
C ARG A 493 -89.53 28.93 -11.50
N PRO A 494 -90.33 29.56 -10.61
CA PRO A 494 -90.10 30.04 -9.22
C PRO A 494 -91.20 29.56 -8.23
N VAL A 495 -91.15 29.74 -6.89
CA VAL A 495 -91.10 30.95 -6.03
C VAL A 495 -90.48 30.56 -4.69
#